data_AF-A0A9N9HNX1-F1
#
_entry.id   AF-A0A9N9HNX1-F1
#
_cell.length_a   1.000
_cell.length_b   1.000
_cell.length_c   1.000
_cell.angle_alpha   90.00
_cell.angle_beta   90.00
_cell.angle_gamma   90.00
#
_symmetry.space_group_name_H-M   'P 1'
#
loop_
_entity.id
_entity.type
_entity.pdbx_description
1 polymer ?
#
loop_
_entity_poly.entity_id
_entity_poly.type
_entity_poly.pdbx_seq_one_letter_code
_entity_poly.pdbx_strand_id
1 'polypeptide(L)' 'AKCAMNEIKMAKAIIPTVLLNMLNKSMQVHGAAGVSGDTYSISIYIVLGRTLRLADRPDEIHIQQIRKLL' A
#
# COMPACT_ATOMS: atom_id res chain seq x y z
N ALA A 1 0.84 -14.70 -21.24
CA ALA A 1 0.42 -13.73 -20.21
C ALA A 1 -0.48 -14.31 -19.10
N LYS A 2 -1.22 -15.42 -19.33
CA LYS A 2 -2.18 -15.96 -18.33
C LYS A 2 -1.53 -16.52 -17.05
N CYS A 3 -0.29 -16.98 -17.13
CA CYS A 3 0.41 -17.58 -15.99
C CYS A 3 0.65 -16.59 -14.85
N ALA A 4 0.90 -15.30 -15.13
CA ALA A 4 1.28 -14.30 -14.11
C ALA A 4 0.08 -13.64 -13.40
N MET A 5 -1.15 -14.00 -13.76
CA MET A 5 -2.34 -13.26 -13.32
C MET A 5 -2.63 -13.46 -11.82
N ASN A 6 -2.22 -14.60 -11.26
CA ASN A 6 -2.41 -14.89 -9.84
C ASN A 6 -1.39 -14.13 -8.99
N GLU A 7 -0.14 -14.04 -9.45
CA GLU A 7 0.94 -13.27 -8.85
C GLU A 7 0.61 -11.78 -8.83
N ILE A 8 0.06 -11.25 -9.92
CA ILE A 8 -0.40 -9.84 -9.97
C ILE A 8 -1.50 -9.59 -8.94
N LYS A 9 -2.47 -10.50 -8.80
CA LYS A 9 -3.54 -10.36 -7.80
C LYS A 9 -3.00 -10.38 -6.37
N MET A 10 -2.06 -11.29 -6.08
CA MET A 10 -1.38 -11.35 -4.78
C MET A 10 -0.58 -10.07 -4.50
N ALA A 11 0.16 -9.58 -5.49
CA ALA A 11 0.93 -8.35 -5.39
C ALA A 11 0.04 -7.15 -5.09
N LYS A 12 -1.08 -6.99 -5.79
CA LYS A 12 -2.04 -5.89 -5.56
C LYS A 12 -2.59 -5.86 -4.14
N ALA A 13 -2.78 -7.01 -3.49
CA ALA A 13 -3.24 -7.05 -2.10
C ALA A 13 -2.15 -6.71 -1.09
N ILE A 14 -0.90 -7.13 -1.35
CA ILE A 14 0.19 -7.06 -0.35
C ILE A 14 0.94 -5.72 -0.42
N ILE A 15 1.22 -5.23 -1.63
CA ILE A 15 2.08 -4.05 -1.84
C ILE A 15 1.60 -2.79 -1.09
N PRO A 16 0.29 -2.43 -1.07
CA PRO A 16 -0.16 -1.25 -0.35
C PRO A 16 0.16 -1.29 1.16
N THR A 17 0.07 -2.47 1.78
CA THR A 17 0.41 -2.68 3.19
C THR A 17 1.91 -2.52 3.43
N VAL A 18 2.75 -3.11 2.56
CA VAL A 18 4.21 -3.00 2.65
C VAL A 18 4.66 -1.55 2.49
N LEU A 19 4.09 -0.84 1.52
CA LEU A 19 4.36 0.57 1.27
C LEU A 19 4.06 1.43 2.50
N LEU A 20 2.85 1.32 3.06
CA LEU A 20 2.46 2.10 4.24
C LEU A 20 3.34 1.80 5.45
N ASN A 21 3.75 0.55 5.66
CA ASN A 21 4.67 0.18 6.72
C ASN A 21 6.04 0.83 6.56
N MET A 22 6.58 0.89 5.34
CA MET A 22 7.84 1.59 5.06
C MET A 22 7.72 3.10 5.25
N LEU A 23 6.63 3.71 4.80
CA LEU A 23 6.37 5.13 4.98
C LEU A 23 6.23 5.50 6.46
N ASN A 24 5.54 4.68 7.26
CA ASN A 24 5.45 4.88 8.71
C ASN A 24 6.84 4.86 9.38
N LYS A 25 7.71 3.92 8.98
CA LYS A 25 9.10 3.88 9.48
C LYS A 25 9.89 5.12 9.04
N SER A 26 9.72 5.56 7.80
CA SER A 26 10.35 6.78 7.30
C SER A 26 9.92 8.00 8.12
N MET A 27 8.60 8.19 8.35
CA MET A 27 8.10 9.28 9.20
C MET A 27 8.75 9.25 10.59
N GLN A 28 8.81 8.06 11.20
CA GLN A 28 9.34 7.91 12.55
C GLN A 28 10.81 8.34 12.65
N VAL A 29 11.64 8.00 11.66
CA VAL A 29 13.07 8.39 11.62
C VAL A 29 13.23 9.90 11.46
N HIS A 30 12.30 10.59 10.80
CA HIS A 30 12.31 12.05 10.63
C HIS A 30 11.74 12.82 11.83
N GLY A 31 11.19 12.15 12.84
CA GLY A 31 10.62 12.80 14.03
C GLY A 31 9.49 13.78 13.68
N ALA A 32 9.47 14.96 14.31
CA ALA A 32 8.45 15.99 14.06
C ALA A 32 8.44 16.49 12.61
N ALA A 33 9.58 16.44 11.90
CA ALA A 33 9.63 16.78 10.49
C ALA A 33 8.89 15.75 9.62
N GLY A 34 8.80 14.48 10.06
CA GLY A 34 8.10 13.41 9.35
C GLY A 34 6.57 13.55 9.32
N VAL A 35 6.00 14.35 10.21
CA VAL A 35 4.57 14.72 10.23
C VAL A 35 4.32 16.14 9.71
N SER A 36 5.38 16.90 9.43
CA SER A 36 5.27 18.26 8.89
C SER A 36 4.94 18.23 7.39
N GLY A 37 4.20 19.23 6.91
CA GLY A 37 3.95 19.44 5.48
C GLY A 37 5.16 20.03 4.73
N ASP A 38 6.17 20.48 5.47
CA ASP A 38 7.22 21.39 4.97
C ASP A 38 8.46 20.65 4.45
N THR A 39 8.71 19.44 4.96
CA THR A 39 9.92 18.66 4.66
C THR A 39 9.50 17.36 3.99
N TYR A 40 10.02 17.08 2.78
CA TYR A 40 9.86 15.83 2.01
C TYR A 40 8.50 15.14 2.23
N SER A 41 7.52 15.39 1.36
CA SER A 41 6.10 15.02 1.54
C SER A 41 5.79 13.51 1.67
N ILE A 42 6.32 12.86 2.71
CA ILE A 42 5.99 11.50 3.15
C ILE A 42 4.48 11.41 3.40
N SER A 43 3.87 12.49 3.88
CA SER A 43 2.43 12.66 4.03
C SER A 43 1.66 12.42 2.72
N ILE A 44 2.13 12.96 1.58
CA ILE A 44 1.50 12.73 0.26
C ILE A 44 1.57 11.26 -0.12
N TYR A 45 2.72 10.62 0.09
CA TYR A 45 2.87 9.19 -0.21
C TYR A 45 2.02 8.30 0.70
N ILE A 46 1.77 8.70 1.95
CA ILE A 46 0.86 7.97 2.84
C ILE A 46 -0.59 8.09 2.37
N VAL A 47 -1.02 9.28 1.96
CA VAL A 47 -2.35 9.48 1.37
C VAL A 47 -2.50 8.59 0.13
N LEU A 48 -1.54 8.63 -0.78
CA LEU A 48 -1.54 7.79 -1.98
C LEU A 48 -1.56 6.30 -1.64
N GLY A 49 -0.73 5.85 -0.69
CA GLY A 49 -0.69 4.46 -0.24
C GLY A 49 -2.02 3.99 0.34
N ARG A 50 -2.75 4.86 1.05
CA ARG A 50 -4.10 4.59 1.55
C ARG A 50 -5.13 4.56 0.42
N THR A 51 -5.01 5.44 -0.57
CA THR A 51 -5.86 5.43 -1.77
C THR A 51 -5.72 4.12 -2.54
N LEU A 52 -4.51 3.55 -2.64
CA LEU A 52 -4.27 2.27 -3.32
C LEU A 52 -4.99 1.08 -2.67
N ARG A 53 -5.37 1.16 -1.39
CA ARG A 53 -6.17 0.14 -0.69
C ARG A 53 -7.66 0.15 -1.07
N LEU A 54 -8.08 1.18 -1.80
CA LEU A 54 -9.44 1.37 -2.29
C LEU A 54 -9.53 1.28 -3.82
N ALA A 55 -8.41 1.58 -4.51
CA ALA A 55 -8.32 1.59 -5.96
C ALA A 55 -8.58 0.20 -6.57
N ASP A 56 -9.17 0.18 -7.76
CA ASP A 56 -9.70 -1.01 -8.47
C ASP A 56 -10.80 -1.77 -7.72
N ARG A 57 -10.54 -2.23 -6.50
CA ARG A 57 -11.48 -2.82 -5.53
C ARG A 57 -10.88 -2.68 -4.12
N PRO A 58 -11.71 -2.57 -3.06
CA PRO A 58 -11.16 -2.48 -1.71
C PRO A 58 -10.51 -3.80 -1.27
N ASP A 59 -9.61 -3.72 -0.30
CA ASP A 59 -8.79 -4.84 0.20
C ASP A 59 -9.58 -6.11 0.52
N GLU A 60 -10.78 -5.99 1.06
CA GLU A 60 -11.63 -7.12 1.39
C GLU A 60 -11.90 -7.98 0.15
N ILE A 61 -12.07 -7.33 -1.01
CA ILE A 61 -12.28 -8.04 -2.27
C ILE A 61 -10.99 -8.64 -2.80
N HIS A 62 -9.85 -7.95 -2.66
CA HIS A 62 -8.55 -8.52 -3.03
C HIS A 62 -8.22 -9.78 -2.20
N ILE A 63 -8.47 -9.76 -0.89
CA ILE A 63 -8.27 -10.91 0.00
C ILE A 63 -9.23 -12.04 -0.37
N GLN A 64 -10.51 -11.75 -0.65
CA GLN A 64 -11.46 -12.75 -1.11
C GLN A 64 -11.04 -13.40 -2.43
N GLN A 65 -10.45 -12.63 -3.35
CA GLN A 65 -9.93 -13.18 -4.61
C GLN A 65 -8.73 -14.09 -4.37
N ILE A 66 -7.81 -13.74 -3.48
CA ILE A 66 -6.66 -14.58 -3.12
C ILE A 66 -7.13 -15.88 -2.45
N ARG A 67 -8.13 -15.82 -1.56
CA ARG A 67 -8.72 -17.02 -0.94
C ARG A 67 -9.28 -18.03 -1.94
N LYS A 68 -9.69 -17.60 -3.13
CA LYS A 68 -10.17 -18.49 -4.20
C LYS A 68 -9.03 -19.12 -5.03
N LEU A 69 -7.79 -18.67 -4.82
CA LEU A 69 -6.60 -19.20 -5.48
C LEU A 69 -5.88 -20.26 -4.64
N LEU A 70 -6.19 -20.33 -3.34
CA LEU A 70 -5.75 -21.35 -2.39
C LEU A 70 -6.76 -22.51 -2.38
#